data_AF-A0A5C6TR18-F1
#
_entry.id   AF-A0A5C6TR18-F1
#
_cell.length_a   1.000
_cell.length_b   1.000
_cell.length_c   1.000
_cell.angle_alpha   90.00
_cell.angle_beta   90.00
_cell.angle_gamma   90.00
#
_symmetry.space_group_name_H-M   'P 1'
#
loop_
_entity.id
_entity.type
_entity.pdbx_description
1 polymer ?
#
loop_
_entity_poly.entity_id
_entity_poly.type
_entity_poly.pdbx_seq_one_letter_code
_entity_poly.pdbx_strand_id
1 'polypeptide(L)'
;MAERFVYFGERLVGLYPVCIAGRAGTVYLSQEFFNDNSIGKKDIVICDGRPFWTTGLHFHRIDAKSQITANPKPSDFNASTSLAAEEKRQKREAIQRALKENEAYRTSLNLLEYNISGWKQTAYQSLVADLRGTYYGTSGLYAVDGMASSQNGSTRGVITNLGWSRTFIDAELDLRAGVISESSLAGMATVYGIGIKPLLRAIILPPRPVSRVLLRFPGDYKSIRPES
;
A
#
# COMPACT_ATOMS: atom_id res chain seq x y z
N MET A 1 -21.12 -28.68 15.39
CA MET A 1 -20.96 -27.31 14.86
C MET A 1 -21.10 -27.31 13.34
N ALA A 2 -21.61 -26.25 12.72
CA ALA A 2 -21.70 -26.16 11.25
C ALA A 2 -21.60 -24.70 10.79
N GLU A 3 -20.98 -24.46 9.63
CA GLU A 3 -21.05 -23.16 8.96
C GLU A 3 -22.43 -22.96 8.34
N ARG A 4 -22.99 -21.76 8.52
CA ARG A 4 -24.32 -21.42 8.05
C ARG A 4 -24.30 -20.07 7.34
N PHE A 5 -25.02 -19.96 6.23
CA PHE A 5 -25.25 -18.70 5.55
C PHE A 5 -26.23 -17.87 6.37
N VAL A 6 -25.86 -16.65 6.70
CA VAL A 6 -26.67 -15.75 7.53
C VAL A 6 -27.23 -14.64 6.67
N TYR A 7 -28.56 -14.46 6.73
CA TYR A 7 -29.29 -13.46 5.98
C TYR A 7 -29.99 -12.46 6.91
N PHE A 8 -29.95 -11.18 6.53
CA PHE A 8 -30.81 -10.15 7.09
C PHE A 8 -31.90 -9.80 6.07
N GLY A 9 -33.12 -10.25 6.33
CA GLY A 9 -34.17 -10.29 5.31
C GLY A 9 -33.72 -11.13 4.11
N GLU A 10 -33.64 -10.50 2.94
CA GLU A 10 -33.19 -11.14 1.69
C GLU A 10 -31.68 -10.96 1.41
N ARG A 11 -30.96 -10.19 2.24
CA ARG A 11 -29.55 -9.87 2.03
C ARG A 11 -28.64 -10.88 2.70
N LEU A 12 -27.75 -11.52 1.94
CA LEU A 12 -26.67 -12.32 2.50
C LEU A 12 -25.67 -11.43 3.25
N VAL A 13 -25.43 -11.79 4.50
CA VAL A 13 -24.51 -11.08 5.39
C VAL A 13 -23.15 -11.74 5.40
N GLY A 14 -23.12 -13.08 5.43
CA GLY A 14 -21.88 -13.84 5.40
C GLY A 14 -22.10 -15.32 5.72
N LEU A 15 -21.00 -16.05 5.73
CA LEU A 15 -20.94 -17.44 6.18
C LEU A 15 -20.28 -17.46 7.55
N TYR A 16 -21.01 -17.91 8.57
CA TYR A 16 -20.51 -17.89 9.94
C TYR A 16 -20.60 -19.26 10.59
N PRO A 17 -19.65 -19.62 11.45
CA PRO A 17 -19.77 -20.79 12.29
C PRO A 17 -20.91 -20.62 13.29
N VAL A 18 -21.79 -21.62 13.37
CA VAL A 18 -22.95 -21.63 14.24
C VAL A 18 -22.94 -22.86 15.14
N CYS A 19 -23.27 -22.63 16.41
CA CYS A 19 -23.60 -23.68 17.35
C CYS A 19 -25.11 -23.65 17.65
N ILE A 20 -25.76 -24.80 17.56
CA ILE A 20 -27.17 -24.96 17.94
C ILE A 20 -27.18 -25.77 19.23
N ALA A 21 -27.68 -25.18 20.32
CA ALA A 21 -27.71 -25.83 21.62
C ALA A 21 -29.09 -25.69 22.28
N GLY A 22 -29.43 -26.68 23.11
CA GLY A 22 -30.70 -26.75 23.84
C GLY A 22 -31.85 -27.39 23.05
N ARG A 23 -32.93 -27.74 23.77
CA ARG A 23 -34.12 -28.43 23.20
C ARG A 23 -34.91 -27.55 22.22
N ALA A 24 -34.78 -26.23 22.32
CA ALA A 24 -35.45 -25.26 21.45
C ALA A 24 -34.66 -24.92 20.18
N GLY A 25 -33.46 -25.48 20.00
CA GLY A 25 -32.63 -25.18 18.83
C GLY A 25 -32.10 -23.74 18.80
N THR A 26 -31.74 -23.19 19.97
CA THR A 26 -31.23 -21.82 20.08
C THR A 26 -29.93 -21.67 19.29
N VAL A 27 -29.84 -20.61 18.50
CA VAL A 27 -28.70 -20.31 17.62
C VAL A 27 -27.69 -19.46 18.37
N TYR A 28 -26.45 -19.95 18.44
CA TYR A 28 -25.29 -19.25 18.97
C TYR A 28 -24.28 -19.00 17.85
N LEU A 29 -23.79 -17.77 17.73
CA LEU A 29 -22.97 -17.28 16.63
C LEU A 29 -21.51 -17.06 17.08
N SER A 30 -20.57 -17.22 16.14
CA SER A 30 -19.15 -16.98 16.39
C SER A 30 -18.87 -15.51 16.71
N GLN A 31 -17.69 -15.23 17.28
CA GLN A 31 -17.25 -13.87 17.53
C GLN A 31 -17.19 -13.01 16.26
N GLU A 32 -16.83 -13.62 15.12
CA GLU A 32 -16.71 -12.92 13.83
C GLU A 32 -18.03 -12.29 13.42
N PHE A 33 -19.15 -13.01 13.60
CA PHE A 33 -20.48 -12.48 13.29
C PHE A 33 -20.74 -11.15 14.01
N PHE A 34 -20.43 -11.06 15.31
CA PHE A 34 -20.67 -9.85 16.08
C PHE A 34 -19.72 -8.71 15.71
N ASN A 35 -18.47 -9.03 15.37
CA ASN A 35 -17.49 -8.05 14.92
C ASN A 35 -17.90 -7.44 13.58
N ASP A 36 -18.39 -8.26 12.65
CA ASP A 36 -18.78 -7.82 11.31
C ASP A 36 -20.10 -7.07 11.29
N ASN A 37 -21.05 -7.46 12.15
CA ASN A 37 -22.43 -6.99 12.07
C ASN A 37 -22.83 -5.99 13.16
N SER A 38 -21.92 -5.68 14.10
CA SER A 38 -22.16 -4.66 15.13
C SER A 38 -23.42 -4.92 15.98
N ILE A 39 -23.74 -6.19 16.21
CA ILE A 39 -24.90 -6.64 17.00
C ILE A 39 -24.48 -6.89 18.45
N GLY A 40 -25.41 -6.68 19.40
CA GLY A 40 -25.19 -6.97 20.81
C GLY A 40 -25.09 -8.47 21.11
N LYS A 41 -24.13 -8.84 21.97
CA LYS A 41 -24.00 -10.18 22.56
C LYS A 41 -24.87 -10.28 23.82
N LYS A 42 -25.48 -11.45 24.06
CA LYS A 42 -26.25 -11.73 25.29
C LYS A 42 -25.62 -12.87 26.08
N ASP A 43 -26.04 -14.10 25.80
CA ASP A 43 -25.61 -15.30 26.52
C ASP A 43 -24.43 -15.96 25.81
N ILE A 44 -23.65 -16.75 26.53
CA ILE A 44 -22.49 -17.47 26.00
C ILE A 44 -22.66 -18.98 26.17
N VAL A 45 -22.21 -19.75 25.18
CA VAL A 45 -22.07 -21.20 25.26
C VAL A 45 -20.69 -21.60 24.73
N ILE A 46 -20.15 -22.69 25.24
CA ILE A 46 -18.91 -23.28 24.73
C ILE A 46 -19.27 -24.47 23.86
N CYS A 47 -18.90 -24.42 22.58
CA CYS A 47 -19.06 -25.53 21.64
C CYS A 47 -17.70 -25.86 21.05
N ASP A 48 -17.32 -27.14 21.09
CA ASP A 48 -16.03 -27.63 20.56
C ASP A 48 -14.82 -26.80 21.06
N GLY A 49 -14.84 -26.43 22.34
CA GLY A 49 -13.77 -25.66 22.99
C GLY A 49 -13.73 -24.17 22.63
N ARG A 50 -14.71 -23.65 21.87
CA ARG A 50 -14.78 -22.23 21.47
C ARG A 50 -16.05 -21.55 22.00
N PRO A 51 -15.96 -20.27 22.38
CA PRO A 51 -17.12 -19.51 22.83
C PRO A 51 -18.00 -19.07 21.65
N PHE A 52 -19.32 -19.20 21.81
CA PHE A 52 -20.35 -18.69 20.92
C PHE A 52 -21.35 -17.87 21.73
N TRP A 53 -21.97 -16.87 21.12
CA TRP A 53 -22.90 -15.98 21.82
C TRP A 53 -24.28 -15.97 21.16
N THR A 54 -25.32 -15.77 21.98
CA THR A 54 -26.66 -15.42 21.50
C THR A 54 -26.74 -13.93 21.20
N THR A 55 -27.76 -13.57 20.44
CA THR A 55 -28.13 -12.19 20.13
C THR A 55 -29.58 -11.94 20.53
N GLY A 56 -29.98 -10.67 20.61
CA GLY A 56 -31.38 -10.27 20.70
C GLY A 56 -32.19 -10.51 19.41
N LEU A 57 -31.55 -10.87 18.30
CA LEU A 57 -32.24 -11.14 17.04
C LEU A 57 -33.11 -12.40 17.10
N HIS A 58 -34.29 -12.30 16.51
CA HIS A 58 -35.14 -13.45 16.26
C HIS A 58 -34.82 -14.05 14.88
N PHE A 59 -34.33 -15.29 14.89
CA PHE A 59 -34.13 -16.06 13.66
C PHE A 59 -35.41 -16.82 13.33
N HIS A 60 -35.99 -16.56 12.15
CA HIS A 60 -37.28 -17.11 11.75
C HIS A 60 -37.18 -18.38 10.89
N ARG A 61 -36.00 -18.67 10.36
CA ARG A 61 -35.77 -19.82 9.48
C ARG A 61 -34.41 -20.42 9.79
N ILE A 62 -34.39 -21.70 10.17
CA ILE A 62 -33.19 -22.54 10.24
C ILE A 62 -33.49 -23.71 9.32
N ASP A 63 -33.03 -23.64 8.08
CA ASP A 63 -33.37 -24.67 7.10
C ASP A 63 -32.32 -25.78 7.00
N ALA A 64 -32.70 -26.88 6.36
CA ALA A 64 -31.83 -28.01 6.06
C ALA A 64 -30.72 -27.65 5.04
N LYS A 65 -30.78 -26.47 4.41
CA LYS A 65 -29.81 -25.96 3.41
C LYS A 65 -28.73 -25.07 4.04
N SER A 66 -28.52 -25.18 5.34
CA SER A 66 -27.53 -24.40 6.07
C SER A 66 -27.78 -22.89 6.07
N GLN A 67 -29.04 -22.44 5.95
CA GLN A 67 -29.38 -21.01 5.98
C GLN A 67 -30.07 -20.62 7.28
N ILE A 68 -29.69 -19.46 7.82
CA ILE A 68 -30.39 -18.79 8.90
C ILE A 68 -30.76 -17.35 8.53
N THR A 69 -32.00 -16.96 8.82
CA THR A 69 -32.52 -15.63 8.46
C THR A 69 -33.08 -14.91 9.68
N ALA A 70 -32.68 -13.66 9.86
CA ALA A 70 -33.23 -12.75 10.85
C ALA A 70 -33.69 -11.44 10.19
N ASN A 71 -34.61 -10.73 10.84
CA ASN A 71 -35.05 -9.39 10.43
C ASN A 71 -34.64 -8.37 11.50
N PRO A 72 -33.39 -7.88 11.47
CA PRO A 72 -32.89 -6.97 12.50
C PRO A 72 -33.61 -5.62 12.42
N LYS A 73 -33.92 -5.05 13.59
CA LYS A 73 -34.40 -3.67 13.75
C LYS A 73 -33.22 -2.74 14.04
N PRO A 74 -33.32 -1.43 13.76
CA PRO A 74 -32.26 -0.47 14.07
C PRO A 74 -31.80 -0.49 15.55
N SER A 75 -32.69 -0.84 16.48
CA SER A 75 -32.40 -1.00 17.91
C SER A 75 -31.49 -2.18 18.24
N ASP A 76 -31.34 -3.14 17.34
CA ASP A 76 -30.55 -4.36 17.57
C ASP A 76 -29.05 -4.15 17.29
N PHE A 77 -28.70 -3.02 16.66
CA PHE A 77 -27.34 -2.62 16.37
C PHE A 77 -26.79 -1.73 17.49
N ASN A 78 -25.53 -1.97 17.86
CA ASN A 78 -24.84 -1.14 18.84
C ASN A 78 -24.47 0.21 18.22
N ALA A 79 -25.08 1.29 18.71
CA ALA A 79 -24.84 2.66 18.24
C ALA A 79 -23.38 3.14 18.37
N SER A 80 -22.59 2.50 19.24
CA SER A 80 -21.17 2.79 19.45
C SER A 80 -20.24 2.09 18.44
N THR A 81 -20.70 1.04 17.77
CA THR A 81 -19.90 0.27 16.80
C THR A 81 -20.19 0.70 15.35
N SER A 82 -21.35 1.31 15.09
CA SER A 82 -21.72 1.83 13.76
C SER A 82 -20.81 2.97 13.31
N LEU A 83 -20.37 3.87 14.19
CA LEU A 83 -19.43 4.93 13.83
C LEU A 83 -18.06 4.39 13.44
N ALA A 84 -17.51 3.43 14.20
CA ALA A 84 -16.21 2.83 13.89
C ALA A 84 -16.26 1.91 12.66
N ALA A 85 -17.35 1.16 12.47
CA ALA A 85 -17.56 0.32 11.31
C ALA A 85 -17.79 1.15 10.03
N GLU A 86 -18.55 2.24 10.13
CA GLU A 86 -18.79 3.17 9.03
C GLU A 86 -17.51 3.95 8.70
N GLU A 87 -16.73 4.37 9.69
CA GLU A 87 -15.43 5.03 9.47
C GLU A 87 -14.42 4.08 8.80
N LYS A 88 -14.43 2.78 9.17
CA LYS A 88 -13.61 1.75 8.53
C LYS A 88 -14.09 1.44 7.11
N ARG A 89 -15.40 1.46 6.86
CA ARG A 89 -16.00 1.30 5.54
C ARG A 89 -15.68 2.48 4.62
N GLN A 90 -15.86 3.71 5.10
CA GLN A 90 -15.50 4.92 4.39
C GLN A 90 -14.00 4.97 4.08
N LYS A 91 -13.14 4.54 5.02
CA LYS A 91 -11.69 4.40 4.76
C LYS A 91 -11.40 3.37 3.67
N ARG A 92 -12.04 2.20 3.69
CA ARG A 92 -11.87 1.17 2.64
C ARG A 92 -12.37 1.64 1.28
N GLU A 93 -13.52 2.30 1.24
CA GLU A 93 -14.08 2.86 0.00
C GLU A 93 -13.22 4.02 -0.55
N ALA A 94 -12.64 4.86 0.32
CA ALA A 94 -11.70 5.89 -0.07
C ALA A 94 -10.38 5.31 -0.62
N ILE A 95 -9.84 4.27 0.02
CA ILE A 95 -8.64 3.55 -0.47
C ILE A 95 -8.94 2.88 -1.81
N GLN A 96 -10.08 2.21 -1.97
CA GLN A 96 -10.47 1.59 -3.24
C GLN A 96 -10.69 2.61 -4.36
N ARG A 97 -11.26 3.78 -4.04
CA ARG A 97 -11.43 4.86 -5.02
C ARG A 97 -10.07 5.44 -5.43
N ALA A 98 -9.18 5.67 -4.48
CA ALA A 98 -7.80 6.09 -4.75
C ALA A 98 -6.99 5.03 -5.54
N LEU A 99 -7.24 3.75 -5.30
CA LEU A 99 -6.63 2.64 -6.06
C LEU A 99 -7.14 2.59 -7.50
N LYS A 100 -8.45 2.73 -7.72
CA LYS A 100 -9.06 2.79 -9.07
C LYS A 100 -8.65 4.02 -9.85
N GLU A 101 -8.54 5.17 -9.20
CA GLU A 101 -7.99 6.38 -9.82
C GLU A 101 -6.51 6.21 -10.18
N ASN A 102 -5.74 5.46 -9.37
CA ASN A 102 -4.35 5.10 -9.71
C ASN A 102 -4.24 4.04 -10.81
N GLU A 103 -5.24 3.19 -11.03
CA GLU A 103 -5.23 2.26 -12.18
C GLU A 103 -5.24 3.00 -13.52
N ALA A 104 -5.82 4.20 -13.58
CA ALA A 104 -5.75 5.08 -14.75
C ALA A 104 -4.35 5.68 -14.99
N TYR A 105 -3.44 5.62 -14.01
CA TYR A 105 -2.04 6.05 -14.11
C TYR A 105 -1.06 4.89 -14.35
N ARG A 106 -1.54 3.68 -14.69
CA ARG A 106 -0.70 2.52 -15.06
C ARG A 106 -0.07 2.62 -16.46
N THR A 107 0.25 3.82 -16.93
CA THR A 107 1.16 3.98 -18.06
C THR A 107 2.57 3.71 -17.57
N SER A 108 3.19 2.66 -18.11
CA SER A 108 4.59 2.36 -17.85
C SER A 108 5.44 3.55 -18.31
N LEU A 109 6.15 4.20 -17.40
CA LEU A 109 7.00 5.36 -17.69
C LEU A 109 8.46 4.92 -17.69
N ASN A 110 9.16 5.19 -18.78
CA ASN A 110 10.61 5.09 -18.87
C ASN A 110 11.18 6.50 -18.85
N LEU A 111 12.02 6.80 -17.87
CA LEU A 111 12.77 8.04 -17.79
C LEU A 111 14.26 7.71 -17.87
N LEU A 112 14.95 8.34 -18.83
CA LEU A 112 16.39 8.27 -18.96
C LEU A 112 16.94 9.70 -18.91
N GLU A 113 17.64 10.00 -17.83
CA GLU A 113 18.37 11.26 -17.63
C GLU A 113 19.86 11.00 -17.86
N TYR A 114 20.52 11.89 -18.60
CA TYR A 114 21.96 11.85 -18.79
C TYR A 114 22.55 13.25 -18.65
N ASN A 115 23.75 13.32 -18.09
CA ASN A 115 24.54 14.53 -18.02
C ASN A 115 25.96 14.22 -18.50
N ILE A 116 26.49 15.03 -19.40
CA ILE A 116 27.87 14.92 -19.85
C ILE A 116 28.52 16.28 -19.62
N SER A 117 29.54 16.28 -18.77
CA SER A 117 30.32 17.47 -18.46
C SER A 117 31.79 17.21 -18.75
N GLY A 118 32.50 18.24 -19.18
CA GLY A 118 33.91 18.10 -19.49
C GLY A 118 34.63 19.43 -19.43
N TRP A 119 35.92 19.35 -19.17
CA TRP A 119 36.80 20.50 -19.22
C TRP A 119 38.18 20.08 -19.72
N LYS A 120 38.87 21.02 -20.35
CA LYS A 120 40.20 20.83 -20.91
C LYS A 120 41.09 21.98 -20.47
N GLN A 121 42.23 21.63 -19.92
CA GLN A 121 43.35 22.52 -19.65
C GLN A 121 44.59 21.95 -20.35
N THR A 122 45.60 22.76 -20.63
CA THR A 122 46.69 22.47 -21.58
C THR A 122 47.34 21.08 -21.43
N ALA A 123 47.43 20.54 -20.21
CA ALA A 123 47.98 19.21 -19.92
C ALA A 123 46.96 18.22 -19.32
N TYR A 124 45.69 18.60 -19.20
CA TYR A 124 44.68 17.83 -18.50
C TYR A 124 43.32 17.86 -19.21
N GLN A 125 42.74 16.70 -19.45
CA GLN A 125 41.39 16.57 -20.00
C GLN A 125 40.55 15.68 -19.10
N SER A 126 39.35 16.14 -18.78
CA SER A 126 38.39 15.39 -17.99
C SER A 126 37.04 15.39 -18.69
N LEU A 127 36.44 14.20 -18.78
CA LEU A 127 35.08 13.99 -19.20
C LEU A 127 34.37 13.21 -18.09
N VAL A 128 33.19 13.63 -17.68
CA VAL A 128 32.33 12.93 -16.72
C VAL A 128 30.95 12.79 -17.35
N ALA A 129 30.43 11.57 -17.35
CA ALA A 129 29.11 11.22 -17.83
C ALA A 129 28.32 10.56 -16.70
N ASP A 130 27.19 11.13 -16.34
CA ASP A 130 26.23 10.58 -15.39
C ASP A 130 25.02 10.04 -16.15
N LEU A 131 24.54 8.87 -15.77
CA LEU A 131 23.36 8.23 -16.34
C LEU A 131 22.41 7.80 -15.24
N ARG A 132 21.13 8.10 -15.43
CA ARG A 132 20.04 7.75 -14.52
C ARG A 132 18.86 7.21 -15.30
N GLY A 133 18.63 5.92 -15.15
CA GLY A 133 17.49 5.20 -15.71
C GLY A 133 16.46 4.91 -14.64
N THR A 134 15.22 5.27 -14.88
CA THR A 134 14.09 4.96 -14.00
C THR A 134 12.94 4.39 -14.82
N TYR A 135 12.47 3.20 -14.45
CA TYR A 135 11.31 2.56 -15.05
C TYR A 135 10.21 2.38 -14.01
N TYR A 136 9.05 2.97 -14.24
CA TYR A 136 7.87 2.78 -13.41
C TYR A 136 6.88 1.91 -14.15
N GLY A 137 6.52 0.76 -13.58
CA GLY A 137 5.55 -0.16 -14.17
C GLY A 137 4.68 -0.87 -13.13
N THR A 138 3.80 -1.75 -13.59
CA THR A 138 2.90 -2.54 -12.71
C THR A 138 3.65 -3.46 -11.76
N SER A 139 4.86 -3.87 -12.14
CA SER A 139 5.77 -4.68 -11.33
C SER A 139 6.55 -3.88 -10.29
N GLY A 140 6.46 -2.55 -10.29
CA GLY A 140 7.21 -1.66 -9.38
C GLY A 140 8.10 -0.65 -10.11
N LEU A 141 8.87 0.09 -9.33
CA LEU A 141 9.87 1.06 -9.76
C LEU A 141 11.23 0.36 -9.86
N TYR A 142 11.90 0.47 -11.00
CA TYR A 142 13.28 0.06 -11.18
C TYR A 142 14.12 1.32 -11.39
N ALA A 143 15.27 1.40 -10.73
CA ALA A 143 16.20 2.51 -10.85
C ALA A 143 17.62 1.97 -11.07
N VAL A 144 18.35 2.61 -11.97
CA VAL A 144 19.77 2.38 -12.20
C VAL A 144 20.46 3.73 -12.36
N ASP A 145 21.42 4.01 -11.50
CA ASP A 145 22.23 5.23 -11.55
C ASP A 145 23.71 4.85 -11.65
N GLY A 146 24.46 5.58 -12.45
CA GLY A 146 25.90 5.36 -12.57
C GLY A 146 26.61 6.57 -13.14
N MET A 147 27.93 6.57 -12.96
CA MET A 147 28.81 7.58 -13.52
C MET A 147 30.00 6.91 -14.20
N ALA A 148 30.47 7.51 -15.29
CA ALA A 148 31.73 7.19 -15.93
C ALA A 148 32.54 8.46 -16.07
N SER A 149 33.83 8.40 -15.77
CA SER A 149 34.76 9.50 -15.96
C SER A 149 35.98 9.03 -16.74
N SER A 150 36.49 9.89 -17.61
CA SER A 150 37.75 9.70 -18.30
C SER A 150 38.66 10.88 -18.00
N GLN A 151 39.83 10.60 -17.45
CA GLN A 151 40.85 11.59 -17.12
C GLN A 151 42.15 11.20 -17.81
N ASN A 152 42.64 12.08 -18.70
CA ASN A 152 43.89 11.87 -19.44
C ASN A 152 43.99 10.50 -20.13
N GLY A 153 42.86 10.00 -20.66
CA GLY A 153 42.79 8.69 -21.34
C GLY A 153 42.52 7.49 -20.42
N SER A 154 42.56 7.66 -19.09
CA SER A 154 42.14 6.63 -18.13
C SER A 154 40.65 6.74 -17.86
N THR A 155 39.87 5.71 -18.18
CA THR A 155 38.43 5.65 -17.92
C THR A 155 38.11 4.82 -16.69
N ARG A 156 37.17 5.30 -15.86
CA ARG A 156 36.62 4.59 -14.69
C ARG A 156 35.11 4.78 -14.67
N GLY A 157 34.37 3.75 -14.27
CA GLY A 157 32.93 3.83 -14.11
C GLY A 157 32.46 3.08 -12.88
N VAL A 158 31.34 3.52 -12.32
CA VAL A 158 30.69 2.90 -11.17
C VAL A 158 29.17 3.02 -11.29
N ILE A 159 28.48 1.94 -10.93
CA ILE A 159 27.03 1.95 -10.73
C ILE A 159 26.82 2.36 -9.27
N THR A 160 26.18 3.51 -9.05
CA THR A 160 25.95 4.06 -7.70
C THR A 160 24.63 3.58 -7.11
N ASN A 161 23.68 3.20 -7.97
CA ASN A 161 22.39 2.68 -7.55
C ASN A 161 21.91 1.62 -8.55
N LEU A 162 21.41 0.52 -8.02
CA LEU A 162 20.70 -0.49 -8.78
C LEU A 162 19.64 -1.06 -7.86
N GLY A 163 18.38 -0.75 -8.13
CA GLY A 163 17.31 -1.05 -7.19
C GLY A 163 15.96 -1.28 -7.85
N TRP A 164 15.16 -2.08 -7.18
CA TRP A 164 13.75 -2.27 -7.44
C TRP A 164 12.97 -1.93 -6.17
N SER A 165 11.82 -1.30 -6.31
CA SER A 165 10.87 -1.11 -5.21
C SER A 165 9.42 -1.27 -5.64
N ARG A 166 8.58 -1.73 -4.71
CA ARG A 166 7.14 -1.84 -4.93
C ARG A 166 6.37 -1.68 -3.62
N THR A 167 5.39 -0.80 -3.67
CA THR A 167 4.41 -0.57 -2.61
C THR A 167 3.20 -1.49 -2.79
N PHE A 168 2.89 -2.28 -1.77
CA PHE A 168 1.69 -3.10 -1.64
C PHE A 168 0.73 -2.44 -0.66
N ILE A 169 -0.19 -1.64 -1.19
CA ILE A 169 -1.14 -0.85 -0.39
C ILE A 169 -2.03 -1.77 0.46
N ASP A 170 -2.54 -2.87 -0.12
CA ASP A 170 -3.44 -3.81 0.59
C ASP A 170 -2.77 -4.50 1.78
N ALA A 171 -1.45 -4.66 1.72
CA ALA A 171 -0.66 -5.27 2.78
C ALA A 171 -0.01 -4.23 3.71
N GLU A 172 -0.14 -2.93 3.41
CA GLU A 172 0.58 -1.84 4.08
C GLU A 172 2.11 -2.06 4.10
N LEU A 173 2.69 -2.56 2.99
CA LEU A 173 4.12 -2.88 2.87
C LEU A 173 4.80 -2.18 1.70
N ASP A 174 6.05 -1.75 1.90
CA ASP A 174 6.98 -1.31 0.85
C ASP A 174 8.13 -2.32 0.76
N LEU A 175 8.29 -2.96 -0.39
CA LEU A 175 9.37 -3.89 -0.69
C LEU A 175 10.43 -3.21 -1.52
N ARG A 176 11.70 -3.44 -1.18
CA ARG A 176 12.86 -2.92 -1.91
C ARG A 176 13.87 -4.05 -2.11
N ALA A 177 14.54 -4.08 -3.25
CA ALA A 177 15.64 -4.99 -3.52
C ALA A 177 16.76 -4.26 -4.26
N GLY A 178 18.01 -4.61 -3.96
CA GLY A 178 19.20 -4.04 -4.61
C GLY A 178 20.04 -3.21 -3.66
N VAL A 179 20.57 -2.09 -4.15
CA VAL A 179 21.36 -1.13 -3.38
C VAL A 179 20.41 -0.17 -2.66
N ILE A 180 20.17 -0.41 -1.38
CA ILE A 180 19.23 0.36 -0.57
C ILE A 180 20.03 1.31 0.32
N SER A 181 20.00 2.61 -0.01
CA SER A 181 20.57 3.65 0.84
C SER A 181 19.48 4.21 1.76
N GLU A 182 19.63 4.01 3.06
CA GLU A 182 18.71 4.52 4.08
C GLU A 182 19.36 5.60 4.91
N SER A 183 18.77 6.79 4.92
CA SER A 183 19.09 7.85 5.86
C SER A 183 18.30 7.63 7.15
N SER A 184 19.00 7.44 8.26
CA SER A 184 18.44 7.46 9.61
C SER A 184 18.97 8.66 10.39
N LEU A 185 18.38 8.95 11.56
CA LEU A 185 18.90 9.95 12.50
C LEU A 185 20.33 9.64 12.97
N ALA A 186 20.78 8.38 12.88
CA ALA A 186 22.10 7.92 13.29
C ALA A 186 23.13 7.86 12.14
N GLY A 187 22.72 8.16 10.90
CA GLY A 187 23.60 8.13 9.72
C GLY A 187 22.97 7.49 8.48
N MET A 188 23.72 7.50 7.38
CA MET A 188 23.37 6.80 6.15
C MET A 188 23.98 5.39 6.15
N ALA A 189 23.15 4.38 5.90
CA ALA A 189 23.60 3.01 5.68
C ALA A 189 23.21 2.57 4.27
N THR A 190 24.17 1.99 3.54
CA THR A 190 23.93 1.34 2.25
C THR A 190 23.91 -0.16 2.47
N VAL A 191 22.80 -0.80 2.13
CA VAL A 191 22.59 -2.23 2.27
C VAL A 191 22.40 -2.84 0.88
N TYR A 192 23.03 -4.00 0.66
CA TYR A 192 22.82 -4.80 -0.54
C TYR A 192 21.91 -5.97 -0.19
N GLY A 193 20.68 -5.96 -0.69
CA GLY A 193 19.74 -7.05 -0.38
C GLY A 193 18.28 -6.65 -0.52
N ILE A 194 17.44 -7.28 0.29
CA ILE A 194 16.00 -7.08 0.31
C ILE A 194 15.64 -6.31 1.59
N GLY A 195 14.89 -5.22 1.44
CA GLY A 195 14.32 -4.44 2.53
C GLY A 195 12.81 -4.52 2.52
N ILE A 196 12.23 -4.67 3.70
CA ILE A 196 10.77 -4.67 3.92
C ILE A 196 10.46 -3.56 4.91
N LYS A 197 9.59 -2.65 4.52
CA LYS A 197 9.15 -1.55 5.39
C LYS A 197 7.64 -1.56 5.55
N PRO A 198 7.11 -1.54 6.79
CA PRO A 198 5.70 -1.24 6.99
C PRO A 198 5.43 0.20 6.58
N LEU A 199 4.34 0.44 5.84
CA LEU A 199 3.77 1.77 5.68
C LEU A 199 3.13 2.19 7.00
N LEU A 200 3.94 2.62 7.96
CA LEU A 200 3.44 3.39 9.10
C LEU A 200 2.67 4.58 8.53
N ARG A 201 1.37 4.69 8.90
CA ARG A 201 0.40 5.73 8.53
C ARG A 201 1.01 7.12 8.35
N ALA A 202 1.72 7.32 7.24
CA ALA A 202 2.12 8.59 6.74
C ALA A 202 1.12 8.86 5.64
N ILE A 203 0.34 9.92 5.84
CA ILE A 203 -0.52 10.56 4.86
C ILE A 203 0.08 10.32 3.48
N ILE A 204 -0.67 9.63 2.60
CA ILE A 204 -0.32 9.44 1.20
C ILE A 204 -0.30 10.85 0.60
N LEU A 205 0.84 11.52 0.70
CA LEU A 205 1.10 12.69 -0.10
C LEU A 205 1.30 12.15 -1.51
N PRO A 206 0.50 12.60 -2.49
CA PRO A 206 0.78 12.28 -3.88
C PRO A 206 2.24 12.64 -4.18
N PRO A 207 2.90 11.93 -5.11
CA PRO A 207 4.24 12.32 -5.56
C PRO A 207 4.17 13.80 -5.94
N ARG A 208 4.87 14.65 -5.18
CA ARG A 208 4.97 16.05 -5.53
C ARG A 208 5.56 16.10 -6.94
N PRO A 209 4.92 16.78 -7.90
CA PRO A 209 5.58 17.06 -9.17
C PRO A 209 6.90 17.73 -8.82
N VAL A 210 8.01 17.16 -9.30
CA VAL A 210 9.33 17.78 -9.16
C VAL A 210 9.36 18.97 -10.11
N SER A 211 8.66 20.04 -9.77
CA SER A 211 8.88 21.36 -10.33
C SER A 211 10.09 21.94 -9.61
N ARG A 212 11.29 21.54 -10.02
CA ARG A 212 12.50 22.33 -9.79
C ARG A 212 12.91 22.97 -11.11
N VAL A 213 12.26 24.08 -11.41
CA VAL A 213 12.94 25.18 -12.10
C VAL A 213 13.97 25.71 -11.11
N LEU A 214 15.23 25.31 -11.26
CA LEU A 214 16.37 26.01 -10.67
C LEU A 214 17.03 26.81 -11.80
N LEU A 215 16.41 27.94 -12.14
CA LEU A 215 17.14 29.01 -12.78
C LEU A 215 18.02 29.65 -11.71
N ARG A 216 19.32 29.36 -11.77
CA ARG A 216 20.34 30.19 -11.13
C ARG A 216 21.52 30.32 -12.08
N PHE A 217 21.43 31.34 -12.93
CA PHE A 217 22.60 31.94 -13.56
C PHE A 217 23.22 32.93 -12.55
N PRO A 218 24.48 32.76 -12.19
CA PRO A 218 25.34 33.92 -12.08
C PRO A 218 26.70 33.65 -12.70
N GLY A 219 27.11 34.48 -13.65
CA GLY A 219 28.45 34.44 -14.22
C GLY A 219 28.47 35.07 -15.61
N ASP A 220 28.92 36.32 -15.67
CA ASP A 220 28.99 37.19 -16.82
C ASP A 220 29.57 36.53 -18.09
N TYR A 221 28.74 36.39 -19.13
CA TYR A 221 29.23 36.19 -20.49
C TYR A 221 29.43 37.56 -21.14
N LYS A 222 30.68 38.03 -21.18
CA LYS A 222 31.09 39.01 -22.20
C LYS A 222 30.82 38.39 -23.57
N SER A 223 29.96 39.04 -24.34
CA SER A 223 29.69 38.68 -25.72
C SER A 223 30.97 38.75 -26.54
N ILE A 224 31.37 37.64 -27.15
CA ILE A 224 32.26 37.67 -28.32
C ILE A 224 31.39 37.24 -29.48
N ARG A 225 31.04 38.20 -30.35
CA ARG A 225 30.48 37.90 -31.67
C ARG A 225 31.56 37.18 -32.49
N PRO A 226 31.23 36.13 -33.25
CA PRO A 226 32.05 35.77 -34.38
C PRO A 226 31.74 36.78 -35.51
N GLU A 227 32.68 37.67 -35.79
CA GLU A 227 32.76 38.30 -37.11
C GLU A 227 33.20 37.22 -38.10
N SER A 228 32.42 37.08 -39.19
CA SER A 228 32.87 36.50 -40.45
C SER A 228 33.69 37.52 -41.21
#